data_AF-A0AAJ1ZBM2-F1
#
_entry.id   AF-A0AAJ1ZBM2-F1
#
_cell.length_a   1.000
_cell.length_b   1.000
_cell.length_c   1.000
_cell.angle_alpha   90.00
_cell.angle_beta   90.00
_cell.angle_gamma   90.00
#
_symmetry.space_group_name_H-M   'P 1'
#
loop_
_entity.id
_entity.type
_entity.pdbx_description
1 polymer ?
#
loop_
_entity_poly.entity_id
_entity_poly.type
_entity_poly.pdbx_seq_one_letter_code
_entity_poly.pdbx_strand_id
1 'polypeptide(L)'
;MIPQDIQTRLSDLCKRHDNARLYALVDGIQYEREIGERLNATNTGITALFAGTEDEPLAHAGPWLVEVLTDECAATTARLEASRPSVVWLVCTDDAPTLAGKLRERLNAVQPDGQEVLLRYWDPRVLHGLAASLKGDASAQFFGAALEWFYLFNGERFYLKSNV
;
A
#
# COMPACT_ATOMS: atom_id res chain seq x y z
N MET A 1 -7.95 -8.03 -13.41
CA MET A 1 -8.44 -6.71 -13.80
C MET A 1 -8.37 -5.77 -12.60
N ILE A 2 -7.87 -4.55 -12.82
CA ILE A 2 -7.86 -3.47 -11.82
C ILE A 2 -9.32 -3.05 -11.56
N PRO A 3 -9.71 -2.73 -10.30
CA PRO A 3 -11.03 -2.15 -10.03
C PRO A 3 -11.30 -0.89 -10.87
N GLN A 4 -12.52 -0.77 -11.41
CA GLN A 4 -12.88 0.25 -12.42
C GLN A 4 -12.69 1.69 -11.94
N ASP A 5 -13.01 1.93 -10.68
CA ASP A 5 -12.80 3.18 -9.96
C ASP A 5 -11.31 3.57 -9.91
N ILE A 6 -10.44 2.62 -9.59
CA ILE A 6 -8.99 2.82 -9.58
C ILE A 6 -8.46 3.05 -11.00
N GLN A 7 -8.94 2.28 -11.98
CA GLN A 7 -8.54 2.43 -13.38
C GLN A 7 -8.89 3.81 -13.93
N THR A 8 -10.07 4.33 -13.58
CA THR A 8 -10.52 5.68 -13.98
C THR A 8 -9.60 6.74 -13.40
N ARG A 9 -9.30 6.65 -12.10
CA ARG A 9 -8.41 7.59 -11.40
C ARG A 9 -6.97 7.54 -11.92
N LEU A 10 -6.44 6.33 -12.12
CA LEU A 10 -5.12 6.11 -12.73
C LEU A 10 -5.04 6.78 -14.09
N SER A 11 -6.04 6.58 -14.96
CA SER A 11 -6.10 7.20 -16.28
C SER A 11 -6.06 8.73 -16.23
N ASP A 12 -6.75 9.34 -15.25
CA ASP A 12 -6.72 10.79 -15.05
C ASP A 12 -5.40 11.30 -14.45
N LEU A 13 -4.70 10.48 -13.67
CA LEU A 13 -3.37 10.80 -13.15
C LEU A 13 -2.31 10.68 -14.23
N CYS A 14 -2.38 9.67 -15.09
CA CYS A 14 -1.47 9.51 -16.23
C CYS A 14 -1.55 10.67 -17.23
N LYS A 15 -2.70 11.36 -17.34
CA LYS A 15 -2.82 12.59 -18.15
C LYS A 15 -2.07 13.79 -17.57
N ARG A 16 -1.77 13.77 -16.26
CA ARG A 16 -1.11 14.86 -15.52
C ARG A 16 0.34 14.53 -15.16
N HIS A 17 0.67 13.24 -15.08
CA HIS A 17 1.97 12.72 -14.67
C HIS A 17 2.34 11.56 -15.60
N ASP A 18 3.25 11.80 -16.54
CA ASP A 18 3.66 10.83 -17.57
C ASP A 18 4.27 9.54 -17.00
N ASN A 19 4.72 9.58 -15.75
CA ASN A 19 5.35 8.48 -15.02
C ASN A 19 4.48 7.93 -13.87
N ALA A 20 3.18 8.21 -13.84
CA ALA A 20 2.28 7.60 -12.85
C ALA A 20 2.22 6.08 -13.02
N ARG A 21 2.43 5.37 -11.91
CA ARG A 21 2.44 3.90 -11.81
C ARG A 21 1.47 3.44 -10.75
N LEU A 22 0.95 2.23 -10.90
CA LEU A 22 0.07 1.59 -9.94
C LEU A 22 0.83 0.58 -9.11
N TYR A 23 0.68 0.68 -7.79
CA TYR A 23 1.22 -0.23 -6.81
C TYR A 23 0.12 -0.76 -5.91
N ALA A 24 0.41 -1.86 -5.22
CA ALA A 24 -0.41 -2.39 -4.15
C ALA A 24 0.47 -2.73 -2.94
N LEU A 25 0.03 -2.31 -1.76
CA LEU A 25 0.46 -2.85 -0.48
C LEU A 25 -0.38 -4.09 -0.19
N VAL A 26 0.28 -5.23 -0.05
CA VAL A 26 -0.36 -6.53 0.16
C VAL A 26 0.10 -7.09 1.50
N ASP A 27 -0.85 -7.49 2.35
CA ASP A 27 -0.54 -8.25 3.57
C ASP A 27 -0.06 -9.65 3.21
N GLY A 28 1.20 -9.96 3.54
CA GLY A 28 1.86 -11.22 3.16
C GLY A 28 1.16 -12.47 3.70
N ILE A 29 0.60 -12.39 4.92
CA ILE A 29 -0.16 -13.51 5.51
C ILE A 29 -1.48 -13.73 4.77
N GLN A 30 -2.18 -12.66 4.40
CA GLN A 30 -3.43 -12.82 3.66
C GLN A 30 -3.19 -13.29 2.24
N TYR A 31 -2.08 -12.86 1.61
CA TYR A 31 -1.64 -13.40 0.33
C TYR A 31 -1.43 -14.91 0.41
N GLU A 32 -0.62 -15.38 1.35
CA GLU A 32 -0.32 -16.82 1.52
C GLU A 32 -1.60 -17.64 1.75
N ARG A 33 -2.57 -17.09 2.50
CA ARG A 33 -3.86 -17.76 2.75
C ARG A 33 -4.76 -17.90 1.53
N GLU A 34 -4.74 -16.91 0.63
CA GLU A 34 -5.60 -16.89 -0.56
C GLU A 34 -4.96 -17.61 -1.75
N ILE A 35 -3.63 -17.53 -1.87
CA ILE A 35 -2.87 -18.05 -3.00
C ILE A 35 -2.26 -19.43 -2.71
N GLY A 36 -2.00 -19.75 -1.43
CA GLY A 36 -1.33 -20.98 -1.01
C GLY A 36 0.19 -20.91 -1.08
N GLU A 37 0.75 -19.78 -1.51
CA GLU A 37 2.20 -19.55 -1.65
C GLU A 37 2.59 -18.19 -1.10
N ARG A 38 3.83 -18.06 -0.65
CA ARG A 38 4.37 -16.79 -0.13
C ARG A 38 4.81 -15.89 -1.28
N LEU A 39 4.61 -14.59 -1.10
CA LEU A 39 5.32 -13.60 -1.89
C LEU A 39 6.83 -13.75 -1.70
N ASN A 40 7.58 -13.51 -2.78
CA ASN A 40 9.02 -13.56 -2.80
C ASN A 40 9.57 -12.33 -3.52
N ALA A 41 10.75 -11.87 -3.07
CA ALA A 41 11.41 -10.69 -3.64
C ALA A 41 12.22 -11.02 -4.92
N THR A 42 12.14 -12.26 -5.42
CA THR A 42 12.84 -12.67 -6.65
C THR A 42 12.17 -12.13 -7.90
N ASN A 43 10.90 -11.72 -7.80
CA ASN A 43 10.15 -11.15 -8.90
C ASN A 43 10.34 -9.63 -8.98
N THR A 44 10.60 -9.13 -10.19
CA THR A 44 10.70 -7.68 -10.45
C THR A 44 9.44 -6.95 -10.00
N GLY A 45 9.61 -5.82 -9.31
CA GLY A 45 8.50 -4.99 -8.83
C GLY A 45 7.86 -5.47 -7.53
N ILE A 46 8.41 -6.50 -6.87
CA ILE A 46 7.93 -6.99 -5.57
C ILE A 46 8.98 -6.70 -4.50
N THR A 47 8.60 -5.98 -3.45
CA THR A 47 9.50 -5.58 -2.36
C THR A 47 8.83 -5.79 -1.00
N ALA A 48 9.46 -6.56 -0.12
CA ALA A 48 9.03 -6.64 1.28
C ALA A 48 9.45 -5.35 2.01
N LEU A 49 8.52 -4.64 2.64
CA LEU A 49 8.87 -3.39 3.31
C LEU A 49 9.65 -3.63 4.60
N PHE A 50 9.47 -4.77 5.27
CA PHE A 50 10.27 -5.10 6.46
C PHE A 50 11.71 -5.51 6.15
N ALA A 51 12.06 -5.81 4.90
CA ALA A 51 13.45 -6.12 4.55
C ALA A 51 14.36 -4.91 4.85
N GLY A 52 15.45 -5.14 5.58
CA GLY A 52 16.37 -4.10 6.02
C GLY A 52 15.87 -3.27 7.21
N THR A 53 14.83 -3.74 7.93
CA THR A 53 14.30 -3.10 9.15
C THR A 53 14.45 -4.05 10.34
N GLU A 54 14.14 -3.57 11.56
CA GLU A 54 14.11 -4.42 12.75
C GLU A 54 13.09 -5.58 12.64
N ASP A 55 12.04 -5.40 11.84
CA ASP A 55 10.99 -6.39 11.57
C ASP A 55 11.36 -7.38 10.44
N GLU A 56 12.59 -7.35 9.91
CA GLU A 56 13.02 -8.26 8.84
C GLU A 56 12.74 -9.75 9.08
N PRO A 57 12.86 -10.30 10.31
CA PRO A 57 12.45 -11.68 10.58
C PRO A 57 10.98 -12.00 10.20
N LEU A 58 10.13 -10.98 10.15
CA LEU A 58 8.72 -11.06 9.77
C LEU A 58 8.46 -10.64 8.31
N ALA A 59 9.48 -10.42 7.48
CA ALA A 59 9.32 -9.89 6.12
C ALA A 59 8.39 -10.72 5.22
N HIS A 60 8.31 -12.03 5.45
CA HIS A 60 7.36 -12.91 4.74
C HIS A 60 5.89 -12.61 5.10
N ALA A 61 5.64 -12.22 6.35
CA ALA A 61 4.32 -11.93 6.91
C ALA A 61 3.91 -10.46 6.79
N GLY A 62 4.89 -9.57 6.60
CA GLY A 62 4.72 -8.13 6.56
C GLY A 62 4.03 -7.61 5.30
N PRO A 63 3.98 -6.28 5.14
CA PRO A 63 3.52 -5.65 3.92
C PRO A 63 4.51 -5.83 2.78
N TRP A 64 3.97 -6.23 1.64
CA TRP A 64 4.68 -6.29 0.37
C TRP A 64 4.21 -5.16 -0.53
N LEU A 65 5.14 -4.38 -1.07
CA LEU A 65 4.89 -3.45 -2.15
C LEU A 65 5.00 -4.21 -3.48
N VAL A 66 3.92 -4.22 -4.25
CA VAL A 66 3.81 -4.89 -5.53
C VAL A 66 3.50 -3.87 -6.62
N GLU A 67 4.40 -3.70 -7.59
CA GLU A 67 4.14 -2.93 -8.81
C GLU A 67 3.21 -3.73 -9.73
N VAL A 68 2.12 -3.10 -10.17
CA VAL A 68 1.07 -3.77 -10.96
C VAL A 68 1.44 -3.71 -12.44
N LEU A 69 2.34 -4.61 -12.85
CA LEU A 69 2.95 -4.62 -14.18
C LEU A 69 2.16 -5.43 -15.23
N THR A 70 1.29 -6.35 -14.79
CA THR A 70 0.57 -7.27 -15.68
C THR A 70 -0.91 -7.40 -15.30
N ASP A 71 -1.75 -7.81 -16.25
CA ASP A 71 -3.18 -8.06 -16.01
C ASP A 71 -3.43 -9.18 -15.00
N GLU A 72 -2.54 -10.17 -14.96
CA GLU A 72 -2.56 -11.25 -13.97
C GLU A 72 -2.26 -10.72 -12.56
N CYS A 73 -1.22 -9.90 -12.41
CA CYS A 73 -0.91 -9.23 -11.15
C CYS A 73 -2.09 -8.37 -10.67
N ALA A 74 -2.70 -7.62 -11.58
CA ALA A 74 -3.90 -6.84 -11.29
C ALA A 74 -5.09 -7.72 -10.87
N ALA A 75 -5.33 -8.84 -11.56
CA ALA A 75 -6.42 -9.76 -11.24
C ALA A 75 -6.24 -10.43 -9.87
N THR A 76 -5.03 -10.90 -9.58
CA THR A 76 -4.68 -11.52 -8.29
C THR A 76 -4.85 -10.53 -7.15
N THR A 77 -4.34 -9.32 -7.31
CA THR A 77 -4.45 -8.25 -6.30
C THR A 77 -5.92 -7.83 -6.08
N ALA A 78 -6.72 -7.70 -7.15
CA ALA A 78 -8.14 -7.39 -7.02
C ALA A 78 -8.94 -8.51 -6.34
N ARG A 79 -8.60 -9.78 -6.60
CA ARG A 79 -9.22 -10.93 -5.91
C ARG A 79 -8.91 -10.91 -4.41
N LEU A 80 -7.65 -10.64 -4.05
CA LEU A 80 -7.22 -10.51 -2.65
C LEU A 80 -8.00 -9.41 -1.93
N GLU A 81 -8.08 -8.23 -2.54
CA GLU A 81 -8.83 -7.11 -2.00
C GLU A 81 -10.31 -7.46 -1.74
N ALA A 82 -10.95 -8.17 -2.67
CA ALA A 82 -12.35 -8.55 -2.56
C ALA A 82 -12.58 -9.64 -1.50
N SER A 83 -11.58 -10.49 -1.22
CA SER A 83 -11.74 -11.59 -0.26
C SER A 83 -11.46 -11.17 1.18
N ARG A 84 -10.52 -10.25 1.41
CA ARG A 84 -10.03 -9.89 2.76
C ARG A 84 -9.55 -8.44 2.84
N PRO A 85 -9.50 -7.84 4.04
CA PRO A 85 -8.84 -6.56 4.27
C PRO A 85 -7.32 -6.72 4.17
N SER A 86 -6.79 -6.84 2.95
CA SER A 86 -5.40 -7.21 2.70
C SER A 86 -4.70 -6.34 1.66
N VAL A 87 -5.40 -5.41 1.02
CA VAL A 87 -4.87 -4.62 -0.08
C VAL A 87 -5.16 -3.14 0.12
N VAL A 88 -4.13 -2.33 -0.08
CA VAL A 88 -4.22 -0.88 -0.26
C VAL A 88 -3.51 -0.56 -1.58
N TRP A 89 -4.20 0.05 -2.53
CA TRP A 89 -3.59 0.48 -3.78
C TRP A 89 -3.01 1.87 -3.66
N LEU A 90 -1.94 2.12 -4.40
CA LEU A 90 -1.23 3.38 -4.44
C LEU A 90 -1.01 3.79 -5.89
N VAL A 91 -1.23 5.06 -6.22
CA VAL A 91 -0.70 5.64 -7.46
C VAL A 91 0.44 6.57 -7.10
N CYS A 92 1.60 6.35 -7.69
CA CYS A 92 2.81 7.13 -7.42
C CYS A 92 3.63 7.37 -8.68
N THR A 93 4.44 8.42 -8.69
CA THR A 93 5.41 8.74 -9.76
C THR A 93 6.80 8.19 -9.50
N ASP A 94 7.08 7.85 -8.25
CA ASP A 94 8.34 7.23 -7.84
C ASP A 94 8.43 5.79 -8.34
N ASP A 95 9.66 5.31 -8.49
CA ASP A 95 9.91 3.88 -8.70
C ASP A 95 9.71 3.07 -7.40
N ALA A 96 9.65 1.74 -7.53
CA ALA A 96 9.39 0.85 -6.40
C ALA A 96 10.40 1.02 -5.25
N PRO A 97 11.73 1.13 -5.48
CA PRO A 97 12.69 1.35 -4.40
C PRO A 97 12.47 2.65 -3.64
N THR A 98 12.23 3.76 -4.36
CA THR A 98 12.00 5.07 -3.74
C THR A 98 10.71 5.08 -2.94
N LEU A 99 9.62 4.53 -3.51
CA LEU A 99 8.34 4.40 -2.82
C LEU A 99 8.47 3.50 -1.58
N ALA A 100 9.17 2.36 -1.68
CA ALA A 100 9.42 1.48 -0.54
C ALA A 100 10.17 2.18 0.59
N GLY A 101 11.17 3.03 0.27
CA GLY A 101 11.87 3.85 1.25
C GLY A 101 10.92 4.79 2.00
N LYS A 102 10.11 5.56 1.27
CA LYS A 102 9.09 6.46 1.87
C LYS A 102 8.10 5.67 2.74
N LEU A 103 7.66 4.51 2.29
CA LEU A 103 6.74 3.67 3.05
C LEU A 103 7.38 3.08 4.31
N ARG A 104 8.67 2.71 4.28
CA ARG A 104 9.41 2.24 5.46
C ARG A 104 9.52 3.28 6.56
N GLU A 105 9.75 4.54 6.21
CA GLU A 105 9.76 5.67 7.16
C GLU A 105 8.43 5.84 7.91
N ARG A 106 7.36 5.20 7.43
CA ARG A 106 6.00 5.28 7.99
C ARG A 106 5.59 4.00 8.73
N LEU A 107 6.47 3.00 8.81
CA LEU A 107 6.18 1.74 9.50
C LEU A 107 6.08 1.93 11.01
N ASN A 108 6.84 2.87 11.58
CA ASN A 108 6.87 3.08 13.02
C ASN A 108 6.24 4.41 13.40
N ALA A 109 5.54 4.42 14.54
CA ALA A 109 5.01 5.60 15.20
C ALA A 109 5.45 5.61 16.66
N VAL A 110 5.59 6.80 17.24
CA VAL A 110 5.96 6.95 18.66
C VAL A 110 4.73 7.36 19.45
N GLN A 111 4.42 6.60 20.50
CA GLN A 111 3.35 6.89 21.43
C GLN A 111 3.73 8.02 22.40
N PRO A 112 2.77 8.68 23.08
CA PRO A 112 3.06 9.78 24.00
C PRO A 112 4.01 9.44 25.15
N ASP A 113 4.13 8.16 25.52
CA ASP A 113 5.06 7.65 26.54
C ASP A 113 6.47 7.35 25.99
N GLY A 114 6.70 7.57 24.70
CA GLY A 114 7.96 7.32 24.01
C GLY A 114 8.10 5.89 23.46
N GLN A 115 7.10 5.03 23.62
CA GLN A 115 7.14 3.68 23.06
C GLN A 115 6.95 3.71 21.55
N GLU A 116 7.80 2.99 20.82
CA GLU A 116 7.67 2.78 19.38
C GLU A 116 6.67 1.65 19.09
N VAL A 117 5.80 1.88 18.12
CA VAL A 117 4.78 0.93 17.68
C VAL A 117 4.74 0.82 16.16
N LEU A 118 4.56 -0.41 15.69
CA LEU A 118 4.37 -0.72 14.29
C LEU A 118 2.96 -0.25 13.83
N LEU A 119 2.94 0.70 12.90
CA LEU A 119 1.75 1.24 12.27
C LEU A 119 1.37 0.42 11.03
N ARG A 120 0.35 -0.42 11.18
CA ARG A 120 -0.11 -1.36 10.14
C ARG A 120 -0.95 -0.70 9.04
N TYR A 121 -0.45 0.36 8.40
CA TYR A 121 -1.20 1.13 7.39
C TYR A 121 -1.54 0.34 6.11
N TRP A 122 -0.97 -0.85 5.91
CA TRP A 122 -1.35 -1.76 4.82
C TRP A 122 -2.63 -2.56 5.13
N ASP A 123 -3.10 -2.58 6.38
CA ASP A 123 -4.42 -3.10 6.73
C ASP A 123 -5.45 -1.99 6.49
N PRO A 124 -6.41 -2.16 5.56
CA PRO A 124 -7.41 -1.14 5.24
C PRO A 124 -8.21 -0.63 6.44
N ARG A 125 -8.39 -1.46 7.48
CA ARG A 125 -9.15 -1.10 8.69
C ARG A 125 -8.34 -0.14 9.57
N VAL A 126 -7.03 -0.35 9.65
CA VAL A 126 -6.09 0.53 10.36
C VAL A 126 -5.93 1.83 9.58
N LEU A 127 -5.75 1.73 8.25
CA LEU A 127 -5.63 2.90 7.38
C LEU A 127 -6.86 3.81 7.46
N HIS A 128 -8.07 3.23 7.51
CA HIS A 128 -9.31 3.99 7.66
C HIS A 128 -9.33 4.82 8.96
N GLY A 129 -9.01 4.19 10.09
CA GLY A 129 -8.93 4.87 11.39
C GLY A 129 -7.83 5.94 11.41
N LEU A 130 -6.69 5.65 10.79
CA LEU A 130 -5.56 6.58 10.67
C LEU A 130 -5.95 7.83 9.86
N ALA A 131 -6.57 7.64 8.70
CA ALA A 131 -7.03 8.74 7.84
C ALA A 131 -8.09 9.62 8.51
N ALA A 132 -8.96 9.02 9.33
CA ALA A 132 -9.93 9.77 10.13
C ALA A 132 -9.25 10.60 11.24
N SER A 133 -8.13 10.12 11.79
CA SER A 133 -7.43 10.72 12.93
C SER A 133 -6.41 11.79 12.55
N LEU A 134 -5.68 11.60 11.46
CA LEU A 134 -4.69 12.59 10.99
C LEU A 134 -5.39 13.81 10.37
N LYS A 135 -4.83 15.00 10.66
CA LYS A 135 -5.31 16.31 10.15
C LYS A 135 -4.12 17.19 9.78
N GLY A 136 -4.37 18.17 8.90
CA GLY A 136 -3.39 19.18 8.51
C GLY A 136 -2.07 18.57 8.03
N ASP A 137 -0.96 19.11 8.54
CA ASP A 137 0.39 18.76 8.12
C ASP A 137 0.73 17.30 8.38
N ALA A 138 0.27 16.70 9.49
CA ALA A 138 0.51 15.28 9.78
C ALA A 138 -0.15 14.36 8.72
N SER A 139 -1.34 14.74 8.25
CA SER A 139 -2.01 14.03 7.16
C SER A 139 -1.24 14.18 5.85
N ALA A 140 -0.80 15.39 5.51
CA ALA A 140 -0.04 15.65 4.29
C ALA A 140 1.32 14.92 4.31
N GLN A 141 2.01 14.94 5.44
CA GLN A 141 3.28 14.25 5.64
C GLN A 141 3.11 12.73 5.49
N PHE A 142 2.08 12.14 6.11
CA PHE A 142 1.87 10.69 6.03
C PHE A 142 1.43 10.26 4.63
N PHE A 143 0.33 10.80 4.11
CA PHE A 143 -0.24 10.34 2.83
C PHE A 143 0.54 10.84 1.61
N GLY A 144 1.44 11.81 1.79
CA GLY A 144 2.31 12.34 0.74
C GLY A 144 3.36 11.38 0.18
N ALA A 145 3.43 10.13 0.66
CA ALA A 145 4.28 9.11 0.04
C ALA A 145 3.82 8.66 -1.35
N ALA A 146 2.54 8.88 -1.69
CA ALA A 146 1.97 8.56 -3.00
C ALA A 146 1.00 9.67 -3.42
N LEU A 147 0.68 9.76 -4.72
CA LEU A 147 -0.29 10.73 -5.23
C LEU A 147 -1.68 10.44 -4.67
N GLU A 148 -2.10 9.17 -4.74
CA GLU A 148 -3.39 8.71 -4.25
C GLU A 148 -3.29 7.33 -3.61
N TRP A 149 -4.05 7.13 -2.54
CA TRP A 149 -4.22 5.87 -1.84
C TRP A 149 -5.65 5.39 -2.02
N PHE A 150 -5.87 4.10 -2.22
CA PHE A 150 -7.19 3.49 -2.36
C PHE A 150 -7.30 2.26 -1.48
N TYR A 151 -8.43 2.08 -0.80
CA TYR A 151 -8.64 0.91 0.05
C TYR A 151 -10.14 0.60 0.17
N LEU A 152 -10.47 -0.68 0.39
CA LEU A 152 -11.82 -1.09 0.73
C LEU A 152 -12.01 -1.15 2.23
N PHE A 153 -13.08 -0.54 2.72
CA PHE A 153 -13.52 -0.66 4.10
C PHE A 153 -15.02 -0.89 4.14
N ASN A 154 -15.46 -1.98 4.78
CA ASN A 154 -16.87 -2.41 4.82
C ASN A 154 -17.56 -2.48 3.44
N GLY A 155 -16.83 -2.89 2.40
CA GLY A 155 -17.34 -3.03 1.03
C GLY A 155 -17.42 -1.71 0.26
N GLU A 156 -17.09 -0.59 0.88
CA GLU A 156 -17.03 0.73 0.24
C GLU A 156 -15.59 1.10 -0.11
N ARG A 157 -15.41 1.70 -1.28
CA ARG A 157 -14.13 2.26 -1.71
C ARG A 157 -13.92 3.63 -1.10
N PHE A 158 -12.77 3.78 -0.45
CA PHE A 158 -12.24 5.08 -0.05
C PHE A 158 -10.99 5.40 -0.85
N TYR A 159 -10.74 6.69 -1.06
CA TYR A 159 -9.46 7.17 -1.55
C TYR A 159 -9.00 8.42 -0.79
N LEU A 160 -7.69 8.58 -0.70
CA LEU A 160 -7.04 9.74 -0.11
C LEU A 160 -6.15 10.36 -1.17
N LYS A 161 -6.26 11.68 -1.36
CA LYS A 161 -5.37 12.42 -2.26
C LYS A 161 -4.30 13.08 -1.43
N SER A 162 -3.07 12.96 -1.88
CA SER A 162 -2.00 13.82 -1.41
C SER A 162 -2.19 15.23 -1.98
N ASN A 163 -1.96 16.25 -1.15
CA ASN A 163 -1.94 17.65 -1.57
C ASN A 163 -0.53 18.13 -1.96
N VAL A 164 0.43 17.20 -2.13
CA VAL A 164 1.81 17.50 -2.51
C VAL A 164 1.87 18.01 -3.95
#